data_AF-A0A1X7EC80-F1
#
_entry.id   AF-A0A1X7EC80-F1
#
_cell.length_a   1.000
_cell.length_b   1.000
_cell.length_c   1.000
_cell.angle_alpha   90.00
_cell.angle_beta   90.00
_cell.angle_gamma   90.00
#
_symmetry.space_group_name_H-M   'P 1'
#
loop_
_entity.id
_entity.type
_entity.pdbx_description
1 polymer ?
#
loop_
_entity_poly.entity_id
_entity_poly.type
_entity_poly.pdbx_seq_one_letter_code
_entity_poly.pdbx_strand_id
1 'polypeptide(L)'
;MREVYFHTDSSLHGYMKNISLIFVFGLFALSFVLFLLTGLQYILSLFLNVHYTHQYSSLFLSLHVCLGFLILVPVDVILEDVMRHFQGNNKKRVILSHIFQFLLFFLYMKTMVVFMNIATFDSIVSEVLLYTIMYAIFFALELIGDRVKKEDEQRFHLHK
;
A
#
# COMPACT_ATOMS: atom_id res chain seq x y z
N MET A 1 -8.46 -32.24 39.83
CA MET A 1 -8.99 -31.09 39.06
C MET A 1 -7.98 -29.92 38.93
N ARG A 2 -6.65 -30.16 38.94
CA ARG A 2 -5.64 -29.08 38.88
C ARG A 2 -4.80 -29.09 37.59
N GLU A 3 -4.85 -30.17 36.80
CA GLU A 3 -4.06 -30.35 35.58
C GLU A 3 -4.72 -29.75 34.33
N VAL A 4 -6.05 -29.61 34.31
CA VAL A 4 -6.76 -29.05 33.14
C VAL A 4 -6.48 -27.56 32.96
N TYR A 5 -6.27 -26.80 34.05
CA TYR A 5 -6.01 -25.35 33.99
C TYR A 5 -4.61 -24.99 33.46
N PHE A 6 -3.60 -25.83 33.69
CA PHE A 6 -2.22 -25.57 33.24
C PHE A 6 -2.04 -25.72 31.72
N HIS A 7 -2.81 -26.61 31.09
CA HIS A 7 -2.77 -26.79 29.64
C HIS A 7 -3.49 -25.67 28.88
N THR A 8 -4.55 -25.10 29.43
CA THR A 8 -5.25 -23.96 28.82
C THR A 8 -4.41 -22.70 28.87
N ASP A 9 -3.73 -22.40 29.99
CA ASP A 9 -2.90 -21.20 30.13
C ASP A 9 -1.67 -21.21 29.19
N SER A 10 -1.01 -22.36 29.03
CA SER A 10 0.13 -22.48 28.10
C SER A 10 -0.27 -22.30 26.64
N SER A 11 -1.45 -22.79 26.25
CA SER A 11 -1.98 -22.59 24.90
C SER A 11 -2.41 -21.14 24.66
N LEU A 12 -3.13 -20.52 25.60
CA LEU A 12 -3.59 -19.13 25.52
C LEU A 12 -2.41 -18.15 25.48
N HIS A 13 -1.39 -18.39 26.32
CA HIS A 13 -0.15 -17.63 26.31
C HIS A 13 0.60 -17.75 24.98
N GLY A 14 0.62 -18.95 24.38
CA GLY A 14 1.15 -19.17 23.03
C GLY A 14 0.38 -18.39 21.95
N TYR A 15 -0.95 -18.41 21.98
CA TYR A 15 -1.79 -17.64 21.05
C TYR A 15 -1.57 -16.12 21.21
N MET A 16 -1.57 -15.61 22.44
CA MET A 16 -1.32 -14.19 22.70
C MET A 16 0.08 -13.73 22.27
N LYS A 17 1.09 -14.58 22.50
CA LYS A 17 2.45 -14.33 22.02
C LYS A 17 2.49 -14.24 20.50
N ASN A 18 1.82 -15.14 19.78
CA ASN A 18 1.76 -15.12 18.32
C ASN A 18 1.05 -13.88 17.79
N ILE A 19 -0.09 -13.49 18.39
CA ILE A 19 -0.82 -12.27 18.02
C ILE A 19 0.06 -11.03 18.23
N SER A 20 0.74 -10.93 19.37
CA SER A 20 1.67 -9.84 19.66
C SER A 20 2.81 -9.78 18.63
N LEU A 21 3.37 -10.93 18.27
CA LEU A 21 4.47 -11.02 17.30
C LEU A 21 4.03 -10.61 15.89
N ILE A 22 2.82 -10.98 15.47
CA ILE A 22 2.21 -10.53 14.21
C ILE A 22 2.01 -9.01 14.22
N PHE A 23 1.49 -8.47 15.32
CA PHE A 23 1.27 -7.03 15.46
C PHE A 23 2.59 -6.25 15.37
N VAL A 24 3.62 -6.68 16.09
CA VAL A 24 4.95 -6.05 16.05
C VAL A 24 5.54 -6.13 14.65
N PHE A 25 5.45 -7.28 13.99
CA PHE A 25 5.93 -7.44 12.61
C PHE A 25 5.21 -6.51 11.64
N GLY A 26 3.88 -6.43 11.73
CA GLY A 26 3.08 -5.51 10.92
C GLY A 26 3.45 -4.04 11.13
N LEU A 27 3.71 -3.64 12.38
CA LEU A 27 4.12 -2.29 12.73
C LEU A 27 5.53 -1.95 12.18
N PHE A 28 6.46 -2.90 12.25
CA PHE A 28 7.78 -2.77 11.62
C PHE A 28 7.69 -2.65 10.10
N ALA A 29 6.89 -3.50 9.44
CA ALA A 29 6.69 -3.44 7.99
C ALA A 29 6.07 -2.11 7.55
N LEU A 30 5.03 -1.63 8.26
CA LEU A 30 4.41 -0.33 7.99
C LEU A 30 5.40 0.82 8.18
N SER A 31 6.18 0.79 9.26
CA SER A 31 7.21 1.81 9.52
C SER A 31 8.25 1.83 8.40
N PHE A 32 8.73 0.66 7.97
CA PHE A 32 9.69 0.54 6.87
C PHE A 32 9.16 1.16 5.57
N VAL A 33 7.92 0.86 5.20
CA VAL A 33 7.27 1.44 4.02
C VAL A 33 7.16 2.97 4.14
N LEU A 34 6.75 3.48 5.30
CA LEU A 34 6.66 4.92 5.53
C LEU A 34 8.02 5.63 5.41
N PHE A 35 9.09 5.04 5.97
CA PHE A 35 10.44 5.58 5.84
C PHE A 35 10.90 5.60 4.38
N LEU A 36 10.64 4.53 3.63
CA LEU A 36 10.99 4.43 2.21
C LEU A 36 10.27 5.50 1.38
N LEU A 37 8.96 5.66 1.60
CA LEU A 37 8.15 6.66 0.89
C LEU A 37 8.58 8.09 1.25
N THR A 38 8.78 8.38 2.53
CA THR A 38 9.20 9.70 3.01
C THR A 38 10.57 10.05 2.43
N GLY A 39 11.53 9.11 2.47
CA GLY A 39 12.86 9.30 1.91
C GLY A 39 12.82 9.57 0.40
N LEU A 40 12.03 8.79 -0.34
CA LEU A 40 11.89 8.99 -1.78
C LEU A 40 11.20 10.31 -2.12
N GLN A 41 10.13 10.68 -1.42
CA GLN A 41 9.45 11.96 -1.58
C GLN A 41 10.40 13.14 -1.37
N TYR A 42 11.32 13.03 -0.40
CA TYR A 42 12.35 14.03 -0.18
C TYR A 42 13.32 14.12 -1.36
N ILE A 43 13.80 12.98 -1.87
CA ILE A 43 14.68 12.94 -3.04
C ILE A 43 13.97 13.55 -4.26
N LEU A 44 12.72 13.15 -4.52
CA LEU A 44 11.94 13.64 -5.66
C LEU A 44 11.62 15.13 -5.56
N SER A 45 11.46 15.68 -4.35
CA SER A 45 11.22 17.12 -4.16
C SER A 45 12.36 17.98 -4.67
N LEU A 46 13.60 17.48 -4.68
CA LEU A 46 14.78 18.16 -5.23
C LEU A 46 14.73 18.28 -6.77
N PHE A 47 14.02 17.37 -7.44
CA PHE A 47 13.94 17.32 -8.91
C PHE A 47 12.62 17.87 -9.45
N LEU A 48 11.54 17.77 -8.68
CA LEU A 48 10.18 18.09 -9.11
C LEU A 48 9.69 19.45 -8.62
N ASN A 49 10.51 20.25 -7.93
CA ASN A 49 10.11 21.54 -7.32
C ASN A 49 8.84 21.41 -6.48
N VAL A 50 8.88 20.50 -5.51
CA VAL A 50 7.79 20.27 -4.56
C VAL A 50 8.15 20.97 -3.26
N HIS A 51 7.29 21.87 -2.81
CA HIS A 51 7.51 22.61 -1.57
C HIS A 51 6.59 22.06 -0.47
N TYR A 52 7.20 21.49 0.56
CA TYR A 52 6.49 21.03 1.76
C TYR A 52 6.20 22.21 2.68
N THR A 53 4.96 22.32 3.12
CA THR A 53 4.47 23.45 3.94
C THR A 53 4.92 23.37 5.39
N HIS A 54 5.08 22.15 5.92
CA HIS A 54 5.48 21.88 7.30
C HIS A 54 6.56 20.80 7.36
N GLN A 55 7.30 20.76 8.47
CA GLN A 55 8.38 19.79 8.70
C GLN A 55 7.92 18.32 8.60
N TYR A 56 6.66 18.04 8.98
CA TYR A 56 6.08 16.70 8.94
C TYR A 56 5.24 16.42 7.70
N SER A 57 5.16 17.37 6.75
CA SER A 57 4.28 17.25 5.58
C SER A 57 4.62 16.04 4.71
N SER A 58 5.91 15.72 4.52
CA SER A 58 6.29 14.51 3.76
C SER A 58 5.88 13.21 4.47
N LEU A 59 5.90 13.18 5.81
CA LEU A 59 5.39 12.05 6.57
C LEU A 59 3.86 11.93 6.43
N PHE A 60 3.13 13.05 6.53
CA PHE A 60 1.68 13.07 6.30
C PHE A 60 1.32 12.67 4.87
N LEU A 61 2.10 13.10 3.88
CA LEU A 61 1.93 12.70 2.49
C LEU A 61 2.11 11.19 2.34
N SER A 62 3.17 10.62 2.93
CA SER A 62 3.42 9.17 2.92
C SER A 62 2.29 8.37 3.58
N LEU A 63 1.79 8.83 4.74
CA LEU A 63 0.62 8.23 5.39
C LEU A 63 -0.60 8.25 4.48
N HIS A 64 -0.86 9.37 3.81
CA HIS A 64 -1.98 9.50 2.90
C HIS A 64 -1.81 8.65 1.64
N VAL A 65 -0.59 8.51 1.11
CA VAL A 65 -0.32 7.54 0.04
C VAL A 65 -0.73 6.13 0.50
N CYS A 66 -0.28 5.68 1.68
CA CYS A 66 -0.65 4.37 2.22
C CYS A 66 -2.18 4.23 2.40
N LEU A 67 -2.85 5.25 2.94
CA LEU A 67 -4.30 5.25 3.10
C LEU A 67 -5.03 5.22 1.76
N GLY A 68 -4.54 5.96 0.76
CA GLY A 68 -5.06 5.94 -0.60
C GLY A 68 -5.02 4.53 -1.17
N PHE A 69 -3.90 3.82 -1.02
CA PHE A 69 -3.79 2.42 -1.40
C PHE A 69 -4.75 1.49 -0.65
N LEU A 70 -4.91 1.70 0.65
CA LEU A 70 -5.85 0.90 1.45
C LEU A 70 -7.30 1.10 1.00
N ILE A 71 -7.67 2.30 0.55
CA ILE A 71 -8.98 2.61 -0.04
C ILE A 71 -9.13 1.98 -1.44
N LEU A 72 -8.04 1.84 -2.20
CA LEU A 72 -8.09 1.21 -3.52
C LEU A 72 -8.33 -0.30 -3.47
N VAL A 73 -7.92 -1.00 -2.40
CA VAL A 73 -8.13 -2.45 -2.25
C VAL A 73 -9.60 -2.87 -2.44
N PRO A 74 -10.60 -2.32 -1.71
CA PRO A 74 -11.99 -2.70 -1.93
C PRO A 74 -12.50 -2.26 -3.31
N VAL A 75 -11.98 -1.16 -3.87
CA VAL A 75 -12.34 -0.71 -5.21
C VAL A 75 -11.87 -1.72 -6.25
N ASP A 76 -10.65 -2.25 -6.11
CA ASP A 76 -10.09 -3.23 -7.04
C ASP A 76 -10.94 -4.50 -7.10
N VAL A 77 -11.38 -5.01 -5.95
CA VAL A 77 -12.27 -6.18 -5.88
C VAL A 77 -13.58 -5.93 -6.65
N ILE A 78 -14.20 -4.76 -6.45
CA ILE A 78 -15.43 -4.39 -7.16
C ILE A 78 -15.15 -4.24 -8.66
N LEU A 79 -14.04 -3.60 -9.01
CA LEU A 79 -13.68 -3.34 -10.40
C LEU A 79 -13.40 -4.64 -11.14
N GLU A 80 -12.73 -5.61 -10.50
CA GLU A 80 -12.47 -6.92 -11.09
C GLU A 80 -13.78 -7.62 -11.45
N ASP A 81 -14.75 -7.63 -10.54
CA ASP A 81 -16.06 -8.24 -10.75
C ASP A 81 -16.88 -7.53 -11.83
N VAL A 82 -16.87 -6.19 -11.85
CA VAL A 82 -17.49 -5.40 -12.94
C VAL A 82 -16.82 -5.72 -14.27
N MET A 83 -15.49 -5.77 -14.31
CA MET A 83 -14.75 -6.06 -15.53
C MET A 83 -14.94 -7.48 -16.03
N ARG A 84 -15.21 -8.46 -15.15
CA ARG A 84 -15.58 -9.83 -15.55
C ARG A 84 -16.88 -9.87 -16.37
N HIS A 85 -17.77 -8.91 -16.17
CA HIS A 85 -19.01 -8.80 -16.95
C HIS A 85 -18.78 -8.26 -18.37
N PHE A 86 -17.70 -7.50 -18.59
CA PHE A 86 -17.37 -7.00 -19.93
C PHE A 86 -16.56 -8.06 -20.69
N GLN A 87 -17.15 -8.62 -21.75
CA GLN A 87 -16.46 -9.53 -22.68
C GLN A 87 -15.38 -8.78 -23.47
N GLY A 88 -14.18 -8.67 -22.90
CA GLY A 88 -13.02 -8.02 -23.49
C GLY A 88 -11.73 -8.80 -23.25
N ASN A 89 -10.70 -8.49 -24.05
CA ASN A 89 -9.38 -9.09 -23.89
C ASN A 89 -8.83 -8.83 -22.46
N ASN A 90 -8.43 -9.89 -21.76
CA ASN A 90 -7.89 -9.83 -20.39
C ASN A 90 -6.81 -8.76 -20.21
N LYS A 91 -5.91 -8.56 -21.17
CA LYS A 91 -4.85 -7.53 -21.06
C LYS A 91 -5.41 -6.11 -21.02
N LYS A 92 -6.43 -5.83 -21.84
CA LYS A 92 -7.07 -4.50 -21.89
C LYS A 92 -7.84 -4.20 -20.60
N ARG A 93 -8.48 -5.22 -20.02
CA ARG A 93 -9.18 -5.12 -18.74
C ARG A 93 -8.23 -4.76 -17.61
N VAL A 94 -7.11 -5.47 -17.48
CA VAL A 94 -6.09 -5.18 -16.44
C VAL A 94 -5.55 -3.75 -16.57
N ILE A 95 -5.19 -3.32 -17.78
CA ILE A 95 -4.71 -1.95 -18.02
C ILE A 95 -5.77 -0.91 -17.63
N LEU A 96 -7.02 -1.13 -18.04
CA LEU A 96 -8.12 -0.22 -17.73
C LEU A 96 -8.37 -0.16 -16.21
N SER A 97 -8.21 -1.27 -15.49
CA SER A 97 -8.30 -1.30 -14.03
C SER A 97 -7.28 -0.38 -13.39
N HIS A 98 -6.01 -0.52 -13.76
CA HIS A 98 -4.94 0.32 -13.22
C HIS A 98 -5.11 1.81 -13.58
N ILE A 99 -5.61 2.13 -14.78
CA ILE A 99 -5.93 3.53 -15.13
C ILE A 99 -7.00 4.08 -14.18
N PHE A 100 -8.07 3.31 -13.94
CA PHE A 100 -9.16 3.74 -13.07
C PHE A 100 -8.70 3.87 -11.60
N GLN A 101 -7.95 2.90 -11.11
CA GLN A 101 -7.33 2.96 -9.78
C GLN A 101 -6.41 4.16 -9.63
N PHE A 102 -5.55 4.42 -10.63
CA PHE A 102 -4.65 5.57 -10.62
C PHE A 102 -5.43 6.89 -10.61
N LEU A 103 -6.52 7.01 -11.40
CA LEU A 103 -7.36 8.21 -11.40
C LEU A 103 -8.01 8.46 -10.04
N LEU A 104 -8.52 7.41 -9.38
CA LEU A 104 -9.08 7.49 -8.03
C LEU A 104 -8.01 7.87 -7.01
N PHE A 105 -6.84 7.24 -7.07
CA PHE A 105 -5.69 7.57 -6.24
C PHE A 105 -5.28 9.03 -6.40
N PHE A 106 -5.13 9.48 -7.65
CA PHE A 106 -4.77 10.84 -7.98
C PHE A 106 -5.79 11.84 -7.43
N LEU A 107 -7.08 11.59 -7.63
CA LEU A 107 -8.15 12.43 -7.13
C LEU A 107 -8.15 12.51 -5.59
N TYR A 108 -7.97 11.38 -4.92
CA TYR A 108 -7.85 11.31 -3.48
C TYR A 108 -6.65 12.12 -2.98
N MET A 109 -5.46 11.90 -3.55
CA MET A 109 -4.23 12.59 -3.15
C MET A 109 -4.33 14.10 -3.38
N LYS A 110 -4.83 14.52 -4.55
CA LYS A 110 -5.06 15.93 -4.89
C LYS A 110 -5.99 16.60 -3.89
N THR A 111 -7.09 15.94 -3.54
CA THR A 111 -8.06 16.46 -2.58
C THR A 111 -7.44 16.61 -1.18
N MET A 112 -6.76 15.58 -0.70
CA MET A 112 -6.21 15.59 0.66
C MET A 112 -5.01 16.53 0.81
N VAL A 113 -4.15 16.64 -0.20
CA VAL A 113 -3.00 17.55 -0.16
C VAL A 113 -3.44 19.00 -0.12
N VAL A 114 -4.49 19.37 -0.86
CA VAL A 114 -5.08 20.71 -0.80
C VAL A 114 -5.79 20.93 0.54
N PHE A 115 -6.63 20.00 0.97
CA PHE A 115 -7.42 20.11 2.21
C PHE A 115 -6.54 20.26 3.46
N MET A 116 -5.49 19.45 3.56
CA MET A 116 -4.56 19.45 4.69
C MET A 116 -3.38 20.40 4.49
N ASN A 117 -3.33 21.14 3.37
CA ASN A 117 -2.24 22.02 2.99
C ASN A 117 -0.85 21.36 3.15
N ILE A 118 -0.65 20.18 2.55
CA ILE A 118 0.55 19.35 2.77
C ILE A 118 1.75 19.82 1.92
N ALA A 119 1.51 20.07 0.64
CA ALA A 119 2.55 20.42 -0.32
C ALA A 119 1.98 21.34 -1.40
N THR A 120 2.81 22.26 -1.86
CA THR A 120 2.53 23.12 -3.02
C THR A 120 3.43 22.69 -4.17
N PHE A 121 2.86 22.66 -5.36
CA PHE A 121 3.55 22.29 -6.58
C PHE A 121 3.65 23.51 -7.50
N ASP A 122 4.85 23.76 -8.01
CA ASP A 122 5.06 24.85 -8.97
C ASP A 122 4.43 24.54 -10.35
N SER A 123 4.17 23.26 -10.64
CA SER A 123 3.52 22.84 -11.87
C SER A 123 2.61 21.62 -11.67
N ILE A 124 1.56 21.53 -12.48
CA ILE A 124 0.69 20.34 -12.52
C ILE A 124 1.46 19.09 -12.99
N VAL A 125 2.50 19.28 -13.79
CA VAL A 125 3.36 18.18 -14.26
C VAL A 125 4.11 17.55 -13.10
N SER A 126 4.65 18.37 -12.18
CA SER A 126 5.32 17.92 -10.96
C SER A 126 4.38 17.13 -10.04
N GLU A 127 3.15 17.62 -9.87
CA GLU A 127 2.10 16.94 -9.09
C GLU A 127 1.79 15.56 -9.66
N VAL A 128 1.51 15.49 -10.97
CA VAL A 128 1.22 14.23 -11.67
C VAL A 128 2.39 13.27 -11.61
N LEU A 129 3.62 13.74 -11.84
CA LEU A 129 4.82 12.90 -11.79
C LEU A 129 5.05 12.32 -10.40
N LEU A 130 4.95 13.14 -9.34
CA LEU A 130 5.12 12.66 -7.97
C LEU A 130 4.13 11.54 -7.66
N TYR A 131 2.84 11.76 -7.92
CA TYR A 131 1.80 10.76 -7.63
C TYR A 131 1.89 9.53 -8.52
N THR A 132 2.31 9.67 -9.77
CA THR A 132 2.58 8.53 -10.66
C THR A 132 3.72 7.66 -10.12
N ILE A 133 4.82 8.28 -9.67
CA ILE A 133 5.95 7.54 -9.09
C ILE A 133 5.54 6.85 -7.79
N MET A 134 4.83 7.55 -6.90
CA MET A 134 4.30 6.96 -5.66
C MET A 134 3.38 5.77 -5.96
N TYR A 135 2.52 5.89 -6.97
CA TYR A 135 1.63 4.81 -7.35
C TYR A 135 2.40 3.60 -7.92
N ALA A 136 3.36 3.87 -8.81
CA ALA A 136 4.16 2.83 -9.45
C ALA A 136 4.99 2.00 -8.45
N ILE A 137 5.39 2.56 -7.31
CA ILE A 137 6.13 1.84 -6.27
C ILE A 137 5.27 0.79 -5.60
N PHE A 138 4.04 1.13 -5.24
CA PHE A 138 3.11 0.16 -4.67
C PHE A 138 2.76 -0.93 -5.68
N PHE A 139 2.56 -0.57 -6.94
CA PHE A 139 2.41 -1.56 -8.00
C PHE A 139 3.64 -2.48 -8.13
N ALA A 140 4.85 -1.95 -8.00
CA ALA A 140 6.07 -2.76 -7.99
C ALA A 140 6.15 -3.67 -6.75
N LEU A 141 5.73 -3.18 -5.57
CA LEU A 141 5.67 -3.98 -4.34
C LEU A 141 4.64 -5.12 -4.46
N GLU A 142 3.48 -4.85 -5.05
CA GLU A 142 2.46 -5.85 -5.34
C GLU A 142 3.01 -6.94 -6.27
N LEU A 143 3.68 -6.56 -7.36
CA LEU A 143 4.33 -7.50 -8.27
C LEU A 143 5.40 -8.38 -7.58
N ILE A 144 6.15 -7.82 -6.63
CA ILE A 144 7.12 -8.58 -5.84
C ILE A 144 6.38 -9.56 -4.91
N GLY A 145 5.34 -9.11 -4.22
CA GLY A 145 4.52 -9.95 -3.36
C GLY A 145 3.90 -11.14 -4.09
N ASP A 146 3.36 -10.89 -5.29
CA ASP A 146 2.80 -11.94 -6.15
C ASP A 146 3.83 -12.98 -6.59
N ARG A 147 5.08 -12.56 -6.83
CA ARG A 147 6.17 -13.49 -7.15
C ARG A 147 6.53 -14.36 -5.95
N VAL A 148 6.68 -13.76 -4.78
CA VAL A 148 6.98 -14.49 -3.53
C VAL A 148 5.87 -15.50 -3.23
N LYS A 149 4.60 -15.11 -3.37
CA LYS A 149 3.46 -16.00 -3.17
C LYS A 149 3.50 -17.21 -4.12
N LYS A 150 3.81 -16.99 -5.39
CA LYS A 150 3.94 -18.08 -6.38
C LYS A 150 5.09 -19.02 -6.06
N GLU A 151 6.23 -18.49 -5.60
CA GLU A 151 7.37 -19.32 -5.19
C GLU A 151 7.04 -20.17 -3.95
N ASP A 152 6.33 -19.62 -2.97
CA ASP A 152 5.89 -20.36 -1.78
C ASP A 152 4.89 -21.46 -2.14
N GLU A 153 3.90 -21.17 -2.99
CA GLU A 153 2.95 -22.18 -3.48
C GLU A 153 3.69 -23.33 -4.20
N GLN A 154 4.68 -23.02 -5.04
CA GLN A 154 5.48 -24.03 -5.73
C GLN A 154 6.32 -24.89 -4.76
N ARG A 155 6.95 -24.28 -3.75
CA ARG A 155 7.68 -25.03 -2.71
C ARG A 155 6.76 -25.94 -1.90
N PHE A 156 5.55 -25.48 -1.60
CA PHE A 156 4.56 -26.26 -0.85
C PHE A 156 4.03 -27.46 -1.66
N HIS A 157 3.89 -27.31 -2.98
CA HIS A 157 3.50 -28.41 -3.88
C HIS A 157 4.62 -29.44 -4.10
N LEU A 158 5.90 -29.06 -3.99
CA LEU A 158 7.05 -29.97 -4.10
C LEU A 158 7.31 -30.81 -2.84
N HIS A 159 6.77 -30.39 -1.69
CA HIS A 159 6.91 -31.08 -0.40
C HIS A 159 5.67 -31.89 0.01
N LYS A 160 4.70 -32.07 -0.91
CA LYS A 160 3.49 -32.88 -0.73
C LYS A 160 3.59 -34.15 -1.55
#